data_AF-A0A098S0D1-F1
#
_entry.id   AF-A0A098S0D1-F1
#
_cell.length_a   1.000
_cell.length_b   1.000
_cell.length_c   1.000
_cell.angle_alpha   90.00
_cell.angle_beta   90.00
_cell.angle_gamma   90.00
#
_symmetry.space_group_name_H-M   'P 1'
#
loop_
_entity.id
_entity.type
_entity.pdbx_description
1 polymer ?
#
loop_
_entity_poly.entity_id
_entity_poly.type
_entity_poly.pdbx_seq_one_letter_code
_entity_poly.pdbx_strand_id
1 'polypeptide(L)'
;MKDKTYLFHLFFLLFSPPLLAQNSFDVKHIKGTMEKATFWQLENPKNKDYDWTNGAFYAGIFAAYETTRNEAIFQALLDMGQRVDWRPGLRLTHADDHAICQTYIDVARVLEERGENTWRIMNHTRVVLEDFIEFEYAQRERRDSITW
;
A
#
# COMPACT_ATOMS: atom_id res chain seq x y z
N MET A 1 -55.15 33.39 -13.37
CA MET A 1 -53.77 33.08 -13.78
C MET A 1 -53.43 31.70 -13.25
N LYS A 2 -53.30 30.68 -14.11
CA LYS A 2 -52.92 29.33 -13.67
C LYS A 2 -51.42 29.34 -13.36
N ASP A 3 -51.10 28.85 -12.17
CA ASP A 3 -49.76 28.85 -11.61
C ASP A 3 -48.77 28.11 -12.53
N LYS A 4 -47.65 28.74 -12.87
CA LYS A 4 -46.67 28.21 -13.84
C LYS A 4 -45.62 27.30 -13.19
N THR A 5 -45.75 27.04 -11.90
CA THR A 5 -44.84 26.19 -11.11
C THR A 5 -44.65 24.79 -11.72
N TYR A 6 -45.67 24.25 -12.40
CA TYR A 6 -45.59 22.96 -13.08
C TYR A 6 -44.61 22.93 -14.26
N LEU A 7 -44.44 24.05 -14.98
CA LEU A 7 -43.46 24.14 -16.09
C LEU A 7 -42.02 24.08 -15.58
N PHE A 8 -41.76 24.60 -14.37
CA PHE A 8 -40.44 24.56 -13.75
C PHE A 8 -40.07 23.14 -13.29
N HIS A 9 -41.02 22.39 -12.75
CA HIS A 9 -40.82 20.97 -12.40
C HIS A 9 -40.69 20.06 -13.63
N LEU A 10 -41.44 20.34 -14.70
CA LEU A 10 -41.34 19.58 -15.96
C LEU A 10 -39.97 19.79 -16.64
N PHE A 11 -39.40 20.99 -16.55
CA PHE A 11 -38.06 21.28 -17.07
C PHE A 11 -36.97 20.48 -16.36
N PHE A 12 -37.05 20.31 -15.03
CA PHE A 12 -36.09 19.50 -14.26
C PHE A 12 -36.19 17.99 -14.55
N LEU A 13 -37.40 17.48 -14.85
CA LEU A 13 -37.60 16.09 -15.25
C LEU A 13 -37.05 15.77 -16.64
N LEU A 14 -37.03 16.74 -17.55
CA LEU A 14 -36.52 16.58 -18.92
C LEU A 14 -35.01 16.84 -19.03
N PHE A 15 -34.40 17.47 -18.02
CA PHE A 15 -32.95 17.73 -17.93
C PHE A 15 -32.25 16.85 -16.90
N SER A 16 -32.84 15.71 -16.51
CA SER A 16 -32.10 14.70 -15.77
C SER A 16 -30.96 14.22 -16.69
N PRO A 17 -29.68 14.43 -16.33
CA PRO A 17 -28.60 13.92 -17.16
C PRO A 17 -28.79 12.40 -17.28
N PRO A 18 -28.67 11.82 -18.48
CA PRO A 18 -28.73 10.38 -18.59
C PRO A 18 -27.70 9.79 -17.64
N LEU A 19 -28.14 8.85 -16.78
CA LEU A 19 -27.21 7.98 -16.08
C LEU A 19 -26.48 7.19 -17.17
N LEU A 20 -25.41 7.76 -17.71
CA LEU A 20 -24.41 7.00 -18.42
C LEU A 20 -23.86 6.03 -17.38
N ALA A 21 -24.21 4.75 -17.51
CA ALA A 21 -23.55 3.72 -16.74
C ALA A 21 -22.05 3.91 -16.96
N GLN A 22 -21.31 4.22 -15.89
CA GLN A 22 -19.85 4.21 -15.97
C GLN A 22 -19.47 2.82 -16.45
N ASN A 23 -18.74 2.73 -17.57
CA ASN A 23 -18.14 1.47 -17.95
C ASN A 23 -17.01 1.20 -16.95
N SER A 24 -17.37 0.60 -15.80
CA SER A 24 -16.51 0.38 -14.64
C SER A 24 -15.29 -0.49 -14.96
N PHE A 25 -15.27 -1.11 -16.15
CA PHE A 25 -14.20 -1.98 -16.62
C PHE A 25 -13.28 -1.32 -17.66
N ASP A 26 -13.46 -0.03 -17.97
CA ASP A 26 -12.51 0.68 -18.83
C ASP A 26 -11.13 0.80 -18.15
N VAL A 27 -10.07 0.37 -18.84
CA VAL A 27 -8.70 0.29 -18.28
C VAL A 27 -8.19 1.65 -17.84
N LYS A 28 -8.45 2.70 -18.64
CA LYS A 28 -8.01 4.07 -18.31
C LYS A 28 -8.74 4.58 -17.08
N HIS A 29 -10.04 4.32 -16.99
CA HIS A 29 -10.86 4.66 -15.83
C HIS A 29 -10.40 3.93 -14.56
N ILE A 30 -10.12 2.63 -14.64
CA ILE A 30 -9.60 1.84 -13.51
C ILE A 30 -8.26 2.40 -13.04
N LYS A 31 -7.29 2.59 -13.94
CA LYS A 31 -5.98 3.16 -13.58
C LYS A 31 -6.11 4.53 -12.92
N GLY A 32 -6.91 5.43 -13.49
CA GLY A 32 -7.16 6.74 -12.90
C GLY A 32 -7.86 6.66 -11.54
N THR A 33 -8.67 5.64 -11.29
CA THR A 33 -9.32 5.41 -9.99
C THR A 33 -8.32 4.86 -8.96
N MET A 34 -7.43 3.96 -9.36
CA MET A 34 -6.33 3.46 -8.52
C MET A 34 -5.43 4.60 -8.06
N GLU A 35 -5.03 5.49 -8.98
CA GLU A 35 -4.22 6.67 -8.65
C GLU A 35 -4.95 7.61 -7.68
N LYS A 36 -6.22 7.91 -7.96
CA LYS A 36 -7.04 8.76 -7.08
C LYS A 36 -7.15 8.19 -5.66
N ALA A 37 -7.44 6.90 -5.52
CA ALA A 37 -7.52 6.25 -4.22
C ALA A 37 -6.15 6.27 -3.50
N THR A 38 -5.07 6.03 -4.24
CA THR A 38 -3.69 6.07 -3.72
C THR A 38 -3.37 7.45 -3.15
N PHE A 39 -3.51 8.51 -3.94
CA PHE A 39 -3.16 9.86 -3.50
C PHE A 39 -4.10 10.37 -2.41
N TRP A 40 -5.39 10.07 -2.48
CA TRP A 40 -6.31 10.44 -1.41
C TRP A 40 -5.88 9.81 -0.08
N GLN A 41 -5.52 8.52 -0.05
CA GLN A 41 -5.14 7.87 1.20
C GLN A 41 -3.78 8.35 1.73
N LEU A 42 -2.84 8.71 0.83
CA LEU A 42 -1.56 9.33 1.20
C LEU A 42 -1.75 10.72 1.82
N GLU A 43 -2.71 11.50 1.31
CA GLU A 43 -3.07 12.83 1.85
C GLU A 43 -3.89 12.75 3.15
N ASN A 44 -4.47 11.59 3.46
CA ASN A 44 -5.36 11.39 4.60
C ASN A 44 -4.91 10.21 5.49
N PRO A 45 -3.69 10.23 6.06
CA PRO A 45 -3.18 9.12 6.84
C PRO A 45 -4.02 8.89 8.11
N LYS A 46 -4.36 7.63 8.39
CA LYS A 46 -5.16 7.24 9.57
C LYS A 46 -4.36 6.60 10.70
N ASN A 47 -3.32 5.84 10.36
CA ASN A 47 -2.62 4.98 11.30
C ASN A 47 -1.20 5.47 11.54
N LYS A 48 -0.62 5.13 12.69
CA LYS A 48 0.78 5.42 13.00
C LYS A 48 1.67 4.56 12.11
N ASP A 49 2.86 5.08 11.76
CA ASP A 49 3.76 4.48 10.77
C ASP A 49 4.09 2.99 11.01
N TYR A 50 4.11 2.52 12.25
CA TYR A 50 4.52 1.17 12.65
C TYR A 50 3.40 0.13 12.79
N ASP A 51 2.16 0.45 12.40
CA ASP A 51 1.04 -0.50 12.47
C ASP A 51 0.97 -1.39 11.21
N TRP A 52 0.54 -2.65 11.36
CA TRP A 52 0.44 -3.62 10.25
C TRP A 52 -0.45 -3.13 9.12
N THR A 53 -1.40 -2.25 9.45
CA THR A 53 -2.28 -1.59 8.49
C THR A 53 -1.49 -0.82 7.43
N ASN A 54 -0.32 -0.29 7.75
CA ASN A 54 0.57 0.32 6.77
C ASN A 54 1.26 -0.70 5.88
N GLY A 55 1.61 -1.88 6.39
CA GLY A 55 2.16 -2.97 5.57
C GLY A 55 1.19 -3.37 4.45
N ALA A 56 -0.08 -3.61 4.78
CA ALA A 56 -1.11 -3.94 3.79
C ALA A 56 -1.39 -2.76 2.84
N PHE A 57 -1.46 -1.53 3.37
CA PHE A 57 -1.69 -0.33 2.57
C PHE A 57 -0.57 -0.10 1.54
N TYR A 58 0.70 -0.13 1.96
CA TYR A 58 1.83 0.15 1.08
C TYR A 58 2.11 -0.97 0.08
N ALA A 59 1.75 -2.22 0.38
CA ALA A 59 1.70 -3.28 -0.63
C ALA A 59 0.72 -2.94 -1.76
N GLY A 60 -0.45 -2.38 -1.43
CA GLY A 60 -1.42 -1.87 -2.41
C GLY A 60 -0.90 -0.69 -3.22
N ILE A 61 -0.18 0.24 -2.58
CA ILE A 61 0.47 1.37 -3.29
C ILE A 61 1.53 0.86 -4.27
N PHE A 62 2.34 -0.13 -3.88
CA PHE A 62 3.31 -0.73 -4.79
C PHE A 62 2.65 -1.39 -6.00
N ALA A 63 1.58 -2.16 -5.78
CA ALA A 63 0.79 -2.74 -6.87
C ALA A 63 0.17 -1.66 -7.79
N ALA A 64 -0.23 -0.52 -7.23
CA ALA A 64 -0.70 0.62 -8.01
C ALA A 64 0.41 1.20 -8.90
N TYR A 65 1.63 1.34 -8.37
CA TYR A 65 2.80 1.73 -9.17
C TYR A 65 3.10 0.70 -10.28
N GLU A 66 3.11 -0.60 -9.99
CA GLU A 66 3.35 -1.63 -11.02
C GLU A 66 2.32 -1.58 -12.15
N THR A 67 1.08 -1.26 -11.84
CA THR A 67 -0.03 -1.22 -12.81
C THR A 67 -0.06 0.06 -13.62
N THR A 68 0.17 1.21 -12.96
CA THR A 68 0.01 2.54 -13.56
C THR A 68 1.32 3.07 -14.15
N ARG A 69 2.47 2.60 -13.62
CA ARG A 69 3.82 3.12 -13.88
C ARG A 69 3.94 4.62 -13.59
N ASN A 70 3.13 5.12 -12.66
CA ASN A 70 3.16 6.49 -12.23
C ASN A 70 4.31 6.71 -11.23
N GLU A 71 5.38 7.37 -11.66
CA GLU A 71 6.57 7.60 -10.84
C GLU A 71 6.29 8.42 -9.57
N ALA A 72 5.22 9.23 -9.52
CA ALA A 72 4.86 9.94 -8.29
C ALA A 72 4.39 8.97 -7.18
N ILE A 73 3.79 7.83 -7.55
CA ILE A 73 3.47 6.76 -6.60
C ILE A 73 4.76 6.10 -6.10
N PHE A 74 5.72 5.85 -6.99
CA PHE A 74 7.01 5.29 -6.61
C PHE A 74 7.78 6.23 -5.67
N GLN A 75 7.75 7.54 -5.95
CA GLN A 75 8.35 8.54 -5.08
C GLN A 75 7.72 8.52 -3.69
N ALA A 76 6.39 8.39 -3.58
CA ALA A 76 5.72 8.29 -2.28
C ALA A 76 6.16 7.06 -1.47
N LEU A 77 6.48 5.94 -2.13
CA LEU A 77 7.05 4.74 -1.49
C LEU A 77 8.46 5.01 -0.97
N LEU A 78 9.30 5.70 -1.75
CA LEU A 78 10.64 6.11 -1.32
C LEU A 78 10.58 7.07 -0.14
N ASP A 79 9.69 8.06 -0.19
CA ASP A 79 9.51 9.05 0.87
C ASP A 79 9.04 8.39 2.17
N MET A 80 8.16 7.39 2.08
CA MET A 80 7.78 6.57 3.22
C MET A 80 8.97 5.84 3.80
N GLY A 81 9.68 5.06 2.99
CA GLY A 81 10.81 4.26 3.46
C GLY A 81 11.90 5.13 4.11
N GLN A 82 12.17 6.30 3.52
CA GLN A 82 13.10 7.28 4.10
C GLN A 82 12.62 7.81 5.44
N ARG A 83 11.33 8.16 5.58
CA ARG A 83 10.76 8.69 6.83
C ARG A 83 10.88 7.71 7.99
N VAL A 84 10.75 6.40 7.73
CA VAL A 84 10.84 5.33 8.74
C VAL A 84 12.21 4.65 8.78
N ASP A 85 13.20 5.21 8.09
CA ASP A 85 14.56 4.67 7.97
C ASP A 85 14.60 3.20 7.49
N TRP A 86 13.62 2.78 6.69
CA TRP A 86 13.47 1.42 6.18
C TRP A 86 13.44 0.35 7.27
N ARG A 87 13.02 0.71 8.48
CA ARG A 87 12.97 -0.22 9.61
C ARG A 87 11.62 -0.93 9.68
N PRO A 88 11.59 -2.25 9.92
CA PRO A 88 10.37 -2.93 10.32
C PRO A 88 10.03 -2.61 11.79
N GLY A 89 8.89 -3.14 12.26
CA GLY A 89 8.52 -3.05 13.67
C GLY A 89 9.50 -3.81 14.58
N LEU A 90 9.46 -3.48 15.87
CA LEU A 90 10.47 -3.91 16.85
C LEU A 90 10.21 -5.31 17.42
N ARG A 91 9.00 -5.85 17.29
CA ARG A 91 8.59 -7.10 17.94
C ARG A 91 8.91 -8.28 17.02
N LEU A 92 10.09 -8.87 17.23
CA LEU A 92 10.59 -9.99 16.41
C LEU A 92 9.57 -11.12 16.21
N THR A 93 8.85 -11.53 17.25
CA THR A 93 7.90 -12.65 17.19
C THR A 93 6.49 -12.27 16.73
N HIS A 94 6.25 -11.02 16.32
CA HIS A 94 4.93 -10.55 15.91
C HIS A 94 4.90 -10.30 14.40
N ALA A 95 4.18 -11.15 13.65
CA ALA A 95 4.15 -11.10 12.18
C ALA A 95 3.72 -9.73 11.62
N ASP A 96 2.78 -9.07 12.30
CA ASP A 96 2.30 -7.71 12.02
C ASP A 96 3.41 -6.67 11.84
N ASP A 97 4.47 -6.74 12.65
CA ASP A 97 5.59 -5.79 12.62
C ASP A 97 6.45 -5.96 11.36
N HIS A 98 6.33 -7.10 10.68
CA HIS A 98 7.15 -7.47 9.52
C HIS A 98 6.41 -7.34 8.19
N ALA A 99 5.09 -7.09 8.21
CA ALA A 99 4.29 -7.00 6.99
C ALA A 99 4.81 -5.93 6.01
N ILE A 100 5.36 -4.82 6.53
CA ILE A 100 5.93 -3.73 5.72
C ILE A 100 7.21 -4.14 4.96
N CYS A 101 7.92 -5.18 5.42
CA CYS A 101 9.14 -5.67 4.77
C CYS A 101 8.90 -6.08 3.31
N GLN A 102 7.70 -6.55 2.97
CA GLN A 102 7.34 -6.88 1.59
C GLN A 102 7.52 -5.65 0.67
N THR A 103 7.00 -4.50 1.09
CA THR A 103 7.16 -3.25 0.33
C THR A 103 8.64 -2.85 0.21
N TYR A 104 9.45 -3.03 1.25
CA TYR A 104 10.87 -2.69 1.18
C TYR A 104 11.61 -3.57 0.16
N ILE A 105 11.32 -4.87 0.14
CA ILE A 105 11.85 -5.81 -0.86
C ILE A 105 11.43 -5.40 -2.26
N ASP A 106 10.16 -5.08 -2.45
CA ASP A 106 9.59 -4.70 -3.73
C ASP A 106 10.20 -3.42 -4.30
N VAL A 107 10.41 -2.41 -3.44
CA VAL A 107 11.09 -1.16 -3.82
C VAL A 107 12.56 -1.43 -4.13
N ALA A 108 13.25 -2.22 -3.30
CA ALA A 108 14.66 -2.56 -3.53
C ALA A 108 14.84 -3.26 -4.87
N ARG A 109 13.98 -4.22 -5.21
CA ARG A 109 14.00 -4.91 -6.52
C ARG A 109 13.96 -3.92 -7.68
N VAL A 110 13.05 -2.95 -7.65
CA VAL A 110 12.91 -1.94 -8.71
C VAL A 110 14.16 -1.04 -8.79
N LEU A 111 14.74 -0.66 -7.65
CA LEU A 111 15.95 0.16 -7.62
C LEU A 111 17.19 -0.61 -8.11
N GLU A 112 17.31 -1.89 -7.75
CA GLU A 112 18.37 -2.79 -8.25
C GLU A 112 18.28 -2.97 -9.76
N GLU A 113 17.07 -3.15 -10.31
CA GLU A 113 16.83 -3.18 -11.76
C GLU A 113 17.25 -1.86 -12.44
N ARG A 114 17.17 -0.72 -11.73
CA ARG A 114 17.66 0.59 -12.17
C ARG A 114 19.17 0.77 -11.95
N GLY A 115 19.87 -0.20 -11.37
CA GLY A 115 21.31 -0.17 -11.11
C GLY A 115 21.71 0.54 -9.81
N GLU A 116 20.78 0.73 -8.87
CA GLU A 116 21.05 1.40 -7.59
C GLU A 116 21.48 0.42 -6.49
N ASN A 117 22.25 0.92 -5.52
CA ASN A 117 22.60 0.16 -4.32
C ASN A 117 21.48 0.29 -3.27
N THR A 118 20.91 -0.84 -2.89
CA THR A 118 19.74 -0.94 -1.99
C THR A 118 20.10 -1.43 -0.60
N TRP A 119 21.38 -1.51 -0.25
CA TRP A 119 21.82 -2.05 1.03
C TRP A 119 21.13 -1.37 2.22
N ARG A 120 20.97 -0.04 2.18
CA ARG A 120 20.30 0.71 3.25
C ARG A 120 18.82 0.33 3.42
N ILE A 121 18.16 -0.06 2.33
CA ILE A 121 16.75 -0.48 2.31
C ILE A 121 16.65 -1.90 2.87
N MET A 122 17.49 -2.80 2.37
CA MET A 122 17.37 -4.23 2.64
C MET A 122 18.01 -4.67 3.96
N ASN A 123 18.99 -3.94 4.48
CA ASN A 123 19.76 -4.41 5.64
C ASN A 123 18.90 -4.63 6.88
N HIS A 124 17.94 -3.73 7.17
CA HIS A 124 17.07 -3.88 8.34
C HIS A 124 16.14 -5.10 8.22
N THR A 125 15.50 -5.28 7.06
CA THR A 125 14.71 -6.46 6.76
C THR A 125 15.52 -7.75 6.89
N ARG A 126 16.74 -7.76 6.33
CA ARG A 126 17.64 -8.92 6.36
C ARG A 126 17.98 -9.34 7.80
N VAL A 127 18.41 -8.39 8.63
CA VAL A 127 18.78 -8.66 10.04
C VAL A 127 17.59 -9.26 10.80
N VAL A 128 16.40 -8.69 10.63
CA VAL A 128 15.21 -9.16 11.35
C VAL A 128 14.79 -10.57 10.91
N LEU A 129 14.90 -10.89 9.62
CA LEU A 129 14.63 -12.23 9.12
C LEU A 129 15.67 -13.24 9.59
N GLU A 130 16.95 -12.86 9.63
CA GLU A 130 18.04 -13.68 10.19
C GLU A 130 17.79 -13.98 11.67
N ASP A 131 17.52 -12.95 12.49
CA ASP A 131 17.20 -13.08 13.91
C ASP A 131 15.97 -13.99 14.13
N PHE A 132 14.95 -13.87 13.28
CA PHE A 132 13.74 -14.69 13.36
C PHE A 132 14.04 -16.16 13.09
N ILE A 133 14.83 -16.44 12.05
CA ILE A 133 15.26 -17.80 11.71
C ILE A 133 16.08 -18.42 12.85
N GLU A 134 17.06 -17.67 13.38
CA GLU A 134 17.88 -18.13 14.51
C GLU A 134 17.06 -18.41 15.76
N PHE A 135 16.10 -17.52 16.07
CA PHE A 135 15.18 -17.72 17.19
C PHE A 135 14.41 -19.03 17.06
N GLU A 136 13.83 -19.32 15.90
CA GLU A 136 13.08 -20.55 15.66
C GLU A 136 13.95 -21.81 15.78
N TYR A 137 15.18 -21.78 15.27
CA TYR A 137 16.14 -22.88 15.46
C TYR A 137 16.39 -23.15 16.95
N ALA A 138 16.66 -22.11 17.74
CA ALA A 138 16.90 -22.25 19.17
C ALA A 138 15.65 -22.77 19.94
N GLN A 139 14.44 -22.38 19.53
CA GLN A 139 13.21 -22.94 20.13
C GLN A 139 13.01 -24.42 19.76
N ARG A 140 13.34 -24.80 18.53
CA ARG A 140 13.23 -26.18 18.06
C ARG A 140 14.19 -27.11 18.81
N GLU A 141 15.46 -26.73 18.91
CA GLU A 141 16.45 -27.51 19.67
C GLU A 141 16.04 -27.71 21.13
N ARG A 142 15.52 -26.65 21.79
CA ARG A 142 14.99 -26.77 23.16
C ARG A 142 13.84 -27.76 23.26
N ARG A 143 12.89 -27.72 22.32
CA ARG A 143 11.76 -28.65 22.29
C ARG A 143 12.23 -30.09 22.14
N ASP A 144 13.19 -30.33 21.26
CA ASP A 144 13.71 -31.66 20.97
C ASP A 144 14.62 -32.20 22.10
N SER A 145 15.19 -31.32 22.93
CA SER A 145 15.99 -31.67 24.10
C SER A 145 15.17 -32.09 25.34
N ILE A 146 13.86 -31.84 25.34
CA ILE A 146 12.96 -32.29 26.41
C ILE A 146 12.59 -33.74 26.10
N THR A 147 13.38 -34.68 26.62
CA THR A 147 13.06 -36.11 26.61
C THR A 147 12.14 -36.44 27.79
N TRP A 148 11.02 -37.11 27.54
CA TRP A 148 10.12 -37.66 28.57
C TRP A 148 10.73 -38.85 29.31
#